data_AF-A0A4P6DA24-F1
#
_entry.id   AF-A0A4P6DA24-F1
#
_cell.length_a   1.000
_cell.length_b   1.000
_cell.length_c   1.000
_cell.angle_alpha   90.00
_cell.angle_beta   90.00
_cell.angle_gamma   90.00
#
_symmetry.space_group_name_H-M   'P 1'
#
loop_
_entity.id
_entity.type
_entity.pdbx_description
1 polymer ?
#
loop_
_entity_poly.entity_id
_entity_poly.type
_entity_poly.pdbx_seq_one_letter_code
_entity_poly.pdbx_strand_id
1 'polypeptide(L)'
;MSSDSKKIPEEITDNRGLSDSLKSASPILIKFVELLIGILCTCLIFVPFDNQLHRSVHRSGVVCVAFSIPIISNIILLTSHFRNSPTPKITLYYFSFVSAVFLIAAGCILINDWWVFLRSLHFLPPKMFMDLMLSSGIFSFVLSLF
;
A
#
# COMPACT_ATOMS: atom_id res chain seq x y z
N MET A 1 -43.80 -46.23 3.06
CA MET A 1 -43.01 -45.24 3.82
C MET A 1 -41.83 -44.83 2.96
N SER A 2 -41.90 -43.60 2.44
CA SER A 2 -40.93 -43.02 1.49
C SER A 2 -39.61 -42.76 2.22
N SER A 3 -38.51 -43.23 1.64
CA SER A 3 -37.15 -42.91 2.10
C SER A 3 -36.84 -41.47 1.64
N ASP A 4 -36.94 -40.51 2.55
CA ASP A 4 -36.47 -39.15 2.31
C ASP A 4 -34.94 -39.13 2.28
N SER A 5 -34.39 -39.31 1.08
CA SER A 5 -33.01 -38.98 0.76
C SER A 5 -32.84 -37.47 0.89
N LYS A 6 -32.34 -37.06 2.06
CA LYS A 6 -32.00 -35.68 2.40
C LYS A 6 -30.86 -35.23 1.49
N LYS A 7 -31.19 -34.64 0.34
CA LYS A 7 -30.25 -33.94 -0.55
C LYS A 7 -29.55 -32.86 0.28
N ILE A 8 -28.31 -33.13 0.65
CA ILE A 8 -27.39 -32.15 1.22
C ILE A 8 -27.16 -31.10 0.10
N PRO A 9 -27.39 -29.80 0.33
CA PRO A 9 -27.25 -28.79 -0.73
C PRO A 9 -25.77 -28.69 -1.14
N GLU A 10 -25.46 -29.03 -2.40
CA GLU A 10 -24.12 -28.92 -2.99
C GLU A 10 -23.56 -27.49 -2.97
N GLU A 11 -24.43 -26.48 -2.88
CA GLU A 11 -24.10 -25.05 -2.86
C GLU A 11 -23.33 -24.60 -1.59
N ILE A 12 -23.51 -25.29 -0.46
CA ILE A 12 -22.82 -24.95 0.81
C ILE A 12 -21.38 -25.47 0.82
N THR A 13 -21.09 -26.52 0.05
CA THR A 13 -19.77 -27.16 0.00
C THR A 13 -18.80 -26.38 -0.89
N ASP A 14 -19.31 -25.79 -1.99
CA ASP A 14 -18.51 -25.02 -2.96
C ASP A 14 -18.02 -23.68 -2.37
N ASN A 15 -18.88 -22.97 -1.63
CA ASN A 15 -18.51 -21.71 -0.96
C ASN A 15 -17.42 -21.90 0.12
N ARG A 16 -17.37 -23.06 0.76
CA ARG A 16 -16.30 -23.40 1.72
C ARG A 16 -14.96 -23.63 1.02
N GLY A 17 -14.96 -24.38 -0.10
CA GLY A 17 -13.76 -24.58 -0.91
C GLY A 17 -13.18 -23.30 -1.50
N LEU A 18 -14.04 -22.40 -1.98
CA LEU A 18 -13.63 -21.10 -2.51
C LEU A 18 -13.10 -20.17 -1.41
N SER A 19 -13.76 -20.12 -0.25
CA SER A 19 -13.32 -19.28 0.89
C SER A 19 -12.05 -19.81 1.57
N ASP A 20 -11.83 -21.13 1.61
CA ASP A 20 -10.60 -21.74 2.11
C ASP A 20 -9.44 -21.57 1.10
N SER A 21 -9.73 -21.58 -0.20
CA SER A 21 -8.75 -21.24 -1.25
C SER A 21 -8.40 -19.75 -1.22
N LEU A 22 -9.37 -18.86 -1.01
CA LEU A 22 -9.15 -17.42 -0.84
C LEU A 22 -8.39 -17.12 0.45
N LYS A 23 -8.66 -17.83 1.56
CA LYS A 23 -7.88 -17.74 2.80
C LYS A 23 -6.44 -18.22 2.62
N SER A 24 -6.24 -19.28 1.83
CA SER A 24 -4.91 -19.83 1.55
C SER A 24 -4.11 -18.96 0.57
N ALA A 25 -4.77 -18.32 -0.39
CA ALA A 25 -4.17 -17.35 -1.32
C ALA A 25 -4.11 -15.91 -0.76
N SER A 26 -4.81 -15.63 0.33
CA SER A 26 -4.92 -14.33 1.02
C SER A 26 -3.57 -13.64 1.27
N PRO A 27 -2.53 -14.31 1.80
CA PRO A 27 -1.27 -13.64 2.11
C PRO A 27 -0.45 -13.25 0.87
N ILE A 28 -0.70 -13.85 -0.29
CA ILE A 28 -0.04 -13.45 -1.54
C ILE A 28 -0.81 -12.31 -2.19
N LEU A 29 -2.14 -12.40 -2.19
CA LEU A 29 -3.00 -11.37 -2.76
C LEU A 29 -2.85 -10.03 -2.02
N ILE A 30 -2.70 -10.05 -0.69
CA ILE A 30 -2.47 -8.83 0.09
C ILE A 30 -1.16 -8.15 -0.30
N LYS A 31 -0.08 -8.91 -0.53
CA LYS A 31 1.23 -8.38 -0.96
C LYS A 31 1.17 -7.80 -2.37
N PHE A 32 0.33 -8.35 -3.24
CA PHE A 32 0.06 -7.78 -4.55
C PHE A 32 -0.69 -6.44 -4.45
N VAL A 33 -1.70 -6.36 -3.58
CA VAL A 33 -2.45 -5.11 -3.31
C VAL A 33 -1.53 -4.04 -2.72
N GLU A 34 -0.69 -4.38 -1.73
CA GLU A 34 0.30 -3.46 -1.17
C GLU A 34 1.25 -2.92 -2.25
N LEU A 35 1.73 -3.78 -3.15
CA LEU A 35 2.59 -3.38 -4.26
C LEU A 35 1.87 -2.37 -5.18
N LEU A 36 0.62 -2.64 -5.55
CA LEU A 36 -0.17 -1.74 -6.39
C LEU A 36 -0.40 -0.39 -5.72
N ILE A 37 -0.73 -0.37 -4.42
CA ILE A 37 -0.90 0.86 -3.65
C ILE A 37 0.42 1.64 -3.56
N GLY A 38 1.55 0.96 -3.33
CA GLY A 38 2.88 1.60 -3.30
C GLY A 38 3.24 2.26 -4.63
N ILE A 39 2.99 1.58 -5.75
CA ILE A 39 3.18 2.14 -7.09
C ILE A 39 2.24 3.34 -7.30
N LEU A 40 0.97 3.23 -6.91
CA LEU A 40 0.00 4.32 -7.00
C LEU A 40 0.46 5.55 -6.20
N CYS A 41 0.93 5.39 -4.96
CA CYS A 41 1.49 6.48 -4.15
C CYS A 41 2.63 7.21 -4.86
N THR A 42 3.51 6.44 -5.50
CA THR A 42 4.66 6.95 -6.26
C THR A 42 4.19 7.74 -7.50
N CYS A 43 3.21 7.22 -8.25
CA CYS A 43 2.64 7.91 -9.40
C CYS A 43 1.90 9.20 -8.99
N LEU A 44 1.16 9.18 -7.88
CA LEU A 44 0.44 10.34 -7.37
C LEU A 44 1.39 11.46 -6.96
N ILE A 45 2.53 11.14 -6.35
CA ILE A 45 3.47 12.17 -5.89
C ILE A 45 4.40 12.69 -7.00
N PHE A 46 4.54 11.95 -8.09
CA PHE A 46 5.41 12.31 -9.21
C PHE A 46 5.08 13.71 -9.77
N VAL A 47 3.81 13.99 -10.10
CA VAL A 47 3.39 15.27 -10.68
C VAL A 47 3.58 16.46 -9.72
N PRO A 48 3.17 16.38 -8.44
CA PRO A 48 3.52 17.41 -7.46
C PRO A 48 5.03 17.66 -7.35
N PHE A 49 5.86 16.61 -7.29
CA PHE A 49 7.30 16.78 -7.10
C PHE A 49 8.02 17.34 -8.33
N ASP A 50 7.61 16.94 -9.54
CA ASP A 50 8.14 17.46 -10.80
C ASP A 50 7.88 18.97 -10.94
N ASN A 51 6.71 19.43 -10.47
CA ASN A 51 6.36 20.86 -10.41
C ASN A 51 6.94 21.60 -9.20
N GLN A 52 7.98 21.04 -8.55
CA GLN A 52 8.63 21.63 -7.38
C GLN A 52 7.69 21.90 -6.20
N LEU A 53 6.59 21.14 -6.09
CA LEU A 53 5.64 21.24 -4.98
C LEU A 53 6.14 20.50 -3.73
N HIS A 54 7.39 20.78 -3.36
CA HIS A 54 8.05 20.28 -2.17
C HIS A 54 8.75 21.43 -1.46
N ARG A 55 8.64 21.50 -0.13
CA ARG A 55 9.24 22.62 0.62
C ARG A 55 10.75 22.52 0.74
N SER A 56 11.29 21.31 0.70
CA SER A 56 12.73 21.04 0.77
C SER A 56 13.05 19.71 0.11
N VAL A 57 14.20 19.64 -0.56
CA VAL A 57 14.70 18.42 -1.21
C VAL A 57 14.89 17.27 -0.21
N HIS A 58 15.23 17.58 1.04
CA HIS A 58 15.38 16.56 2.08
C HIS A 58 14.04 15.88 2.43
N ARG A 59 12.96 16.65 2.55
CA ARG A 59 11.61 16.12 2.83
C ARG A 59 11.09 15.27 1.68
N SER A 60 11.24 15.73 0.44
CA SER A 60 10.84 14.95 -0.74
C SER A 60 11.67 13.68 -0.86
N GLY A 61 12.98 13.73 -0.56
CA GLY A 61 13.83 12.55 -0.49
C GLY A 61 13.34 11.50 0.51
N VAL A 62 12.94 11.91 1.71
CA VAL A 62 12.36 11.00 2.72
C VAL A 62 11.08 10.32 2.19
N VAL A 63 10.19 11.07 1.54
CA VAL A 63 8.95 10.53 0.95
C VAL A 63 9.25 9.52 -0.16
N CYS A 64 10.18 9.83 -1.07
CA CYS A 64 10.56 8.92 -2.15
C CYS A 64 11.17 7.62 -1.63
N VAL A 65 12.04 7.71 -0.62
CA VAL A 65 12.63 6.53 0.03
C VAL A 65 11.53 5.71 0.72
N ALA A 66 10.63 6.37 1.44
CA ALA A 66 9.53 5.70 2.14
C ALA A 66 8.60 4.91 1.20
N PHE A 67 8.28 5.43 0.01
CA PHE A 67 7.48 4.70 -0.98
C PHE A 67 8.25 3.59 -1.69
N SER A 68 9.57 3.72 -1.81
CA SER A 68 10.42 2.71 -2.46
C SER A 68 10.56 1.43 -1.62
N ILE A 69 10.61 1.56 -0.29
CA ILE A 69 10.76 0.41 0.64
C ILE A 69 9.68 -0.67 0.44
N PRO A 70 8.37 -0.37 0.55
CA PRO A 70 7.31 -1.39 0.41
C PRO A 70 7.28 -2.00 -1.01
N ILE A 71 7.63 -1.23 -2.04
CA ILE A 71 7.69 -1.73 -3.42
C ILE A 71 8.80 -2.78 -3.52
N ILE A 72 10.01 -2.45 -3.09
CA ILE A 72 11.17 -3.33 -3.16
C ILE A 72 10.95 -4.57 -2.29
N SER A 73 10.46 -4.41 -1.05
CA SER A 73 10.20 -5.54 -0.16
C SER A 73 9.15 -6.47 -0.75
N ASN A 74 8.04 -5.95 -1.27
CA ASN A 74 6.99 -6.78 -1.84
C ASN A 74 7.43 -7.52 -3.10
N ILE A 75 8.23 -6.88 -3.97
CA ILE A 75 8.82 -7.56 -5.14
C ILE A 75 9.73 -8.72 -4.71
N ILE A 76 10.60 -8.52 -3.72
CA ILE A 76 11.50 -9.56 -3.21
C ILE A 76 10.69 -10.74 -2.64
N LEU A 77 9.62 -10.45 -1.89
CA LEU A 77 8.75 -11.47 -1.30
C LEU A 77 7.98 -12.26 -2.34
N LEU A 78 7.36 -11.58 -3.30
CA LEU A 78 6.67 -12.21 -4.44
C LEU A 78 7.65 -13.10 -5.21
N THR A 79 8.86 -12.62 -5.52
CA THR A 79 9.88 -13.38 -6.25
C THR A 79 10.33 -14.61 -5.46
N SER A 80 10.54 -14.47 -4.15
CA SER A 80 10.91 -15.61 -3.29
C SER A 80 9.81 -16.66 -3.21
N HIS A 81 8.54 -16.21 -3.18
CA HIS A 81 7.38 -17.09 -3.19
C HIS A 81 7.31 -17.88 -4.51
N PHE A 82 7.45 -17.23 -5.67
CA PHE A 82 7.46 -17.93 -6.97
C PHE A 82 8.63 -18.89 -7.12
N ARG A 83 9.77 -18.61 -6.48
CA ARG A 83 10.96 -19.48 -6.51
C ARG A 83 10.92 -20.60 -5.46
N ASN A 84 9.83 -20.74 -4.70
CA ASN A 84 9.70 -21.67 -3.56
C ASN A 84 10.91 -21.61 -2.60
N SER A 85 11.56 -20.45 -2.51
CA SER A 85 12.72 -20.25 -1.65
C SER A 85 12.24 -19.85 -0.25
N PRO A 86 12.69 -20.52 0.82
CA PRO A 86 12.28 -20.19 2.16
C PRO A 86 12.79 -18.80 2.55
N THR A 87 11.86 -17.88 2.84
CA THR A 87 12.19 -16.57 3.41
C THR A 87 12.07 -16.60 4.93
N PRO A 88 13.07 -16.09 5.67
CA PRO A 88 13.00 -16.03 7.12
C PRO A 88 11.88 -15.09 7.57
N LYS A 89 10.89 -15.63 8.28
CA LYS A 89 9.69 -14.88 8.74
C LYS A 89 10.04 -13.67 9.60
N ILE A 90 11.12 -13.74 10.39
CA ILE A 90 11.58 -12.64 11.24
C ILE A 90 11.95 -11.40 10.40
N THR A 91 12.62 -11.60 9.27
CA THR A 91 13.05 -10.55 8.36
C THR A 91 11.86 -9.85 7.72
N LEU A 92 10.79 -10.61 7.42
CA LEU A 92 9.54 -10.04 6.91
C LEU A 92 8.90 -9.07 7.90
N TYR A 93 8.82 -9.45 9.19
CA TYR A 93 8.27 -8.57 10.22
C TYR A 93 9.09 -7.29 10.40
N TYR A 94 10.43 -7.38 10.37
CA TYR A 94 11.27 -6.19 10.44
C TYR A 94 11.09 -5.27 9.24
N PHE A 95 11.02 -5.81 8.03
CA PHE A 95 10.77 -4.99 6.83
C PHE A 95 9.40 -4.31 6.85
N SER A 96 8.35 -5.02 7.25
CA SER A 96 7.01 -4.44 7.41
C SER A 96 7.00 -3.33 8.47
N PHE A 97 7.62 -3.56 9.64
CA PHE A 97 7.70 -2.55 10.69
C PHE A 97 8.45 -1.29 10.23
N VAL A 98 9.63 -1.45 9.62
CA VAL A 98 10.41 -0.32 9.10
C VAL A 98 9.63 0.42 8.02
N SER A 99 9.02 -0.32 7.08
CA SER A 99 8.18 0.27 6.03
C SER A 99 7.04 1.10 6.63
N ALA A 100 6.32 0.57 7.61
CA ALA A 100 5.21 1.27 8.26
C ALA A 100 5.65 2.60 8.91
N VAL A 101 6.77 2.60 9.64
CA VAL A 101 7.31 3.83 10.26
C VAL A 101 7.66 4.88 9.21
N PHE A 102 8.32 4.48 8.11
CA PHE A 102 8.67 5.39 7.02
C PHE A 102 7.44 5.92 6.28
N LEU A 103 6.43 5.08 6.03
CA LEU A 103 5.17 5.47 5.40
C LEU A 103 4.36 6.45 6.25
N ILE A 104 4.32 6.25 7.57
CA ILE A 104 3.70 7.21 8.50
C ILE A 104 4.43 8.55 8.43
N ALA A 105 5.77 8.53 8.49
CA ALA A 105 6.56 9.75 8.38
C ALA A 105 6.33 10.48 7.06
N ALA A 106 6.29 9.76 5.94
CA ALA A 106 5.99 10.31 4.62
C ALA A 106 4.58 10.92 4.55
N GLY A 107 3.57 10.22 5.07
CA GLY A 107 2.20 10.72 5.17
C GLY A 107 2.11 12.02 5.96
N CYS A 108 2.78 12.09 7.12
CA CYS A 108 2.86 13.30 7.93
C CYS A 108 3.54 14.46 7.20
N ILE A 109 4.65 14.20 6.48
CA ILE A 109 5.34 15.22 5.69
C ILE A 109 4.42 15.77 4.59
N LEU A 110 3.75 14.89 3.83
CA LEU A 110 2.87 15.29 2.74
C LEU A 110 1.66 16.10 3.22
N ILE A 111 1.01 15.68 4.31
CA ILE A 111 -0.11 16.43 4.90
C ILE A 111 0.36 17.78 5.43
N ASN A 112 1.52 17.83 6.08
CA ASN A 112 2.08 19.08 6.58
C ASN A 112 2.40 20.05 5.43
N ASP A 113 3.05 19.56 4.38
CA ASP A 113 3.40 20.40 3.23
C ASP A 113 2.14 20.85 2.48
N TRP A 114 1.11 19.99 2.36
CA TRP A 114 -0.21 20.35 1.84
C TRP A 114 -0.85 21.47 2.67
N TRP A 115 -0.88 21.34 3.99
CA TRP A 115 -1.46 22.36 4.87
C TRP A 115 -0.75 23.71 4.72
N VAL A 116 0.58 23.70 4.58
CA VAL A 116 1.38 24.91 4.39
C VAL A 116 1.08 25.58 3.06
N PHE A 117 0.99 24.82 1.96
CA PHE A 117 0.65 25.38 0.65
C PHE A 117 -0.77 25.93 0.60
N LEU A 118 -1.72 25.28 1.27
CA LEU A 118 -3.11 25.76 1.35
C LEU A 118 -3.23 27.13 2.04
N ARG A 119 -2.40 27.38 3.06
CA ARG A 119 -2.39 28.64 3.83
C ARG A 119 -1.46 29.71 3.22
N SER A 120 -0.65 29.36 2.22
CA SER A 120 0.27 30.31 1.59
C SER A 120 -0.51 31.32 0.74
N LEU A 121 -0.42 32.61 1.11
CA LEU A 121 -1.04 33.70 0.34
C LEU A 121 -0.25 34.06 -0.93
N HIS A 122 1.01 33.63 -1.04
CA HIS A 122 1.93 34.08 -2.08
C HIS A 122 2.08 33.09 -3.24
N PHE A 123 1.78 31.81 -3.00
CA PHE A 123 1.92 30.74 -3.97
C PHE A 123 0.74 29.79 -3.82
N LEU A 124 -0.22 29.88 -4.74
CA LEU A 124 -1.40 29.03 -4.78
C LEU A 124 -1.20 27.98 -5.88
N PRO A 125 -0.73 26.77 -5.54
CA PRO A 125 -0.60 25.71 -6.53
C PRO A 125 -1.97 25.30 -7.09
N PRO A 126 -2.02 24.75 -8.30
CA PRO A 126 -3.24 24.18 -8.86
C PRO A 126 -3.89 23.18 -7.91
N LYS A 127 -5.21 23.27 -7.73
CA LYS A 127 -5.99 22.39 -6.85
C LYS A 127 -5.74 20.91 -7.13
N MET A 128 -5.57 20.55 -8.41
CA MET A 128 -5.23 19.19 -8.82
C MET A 128 -3.98 18.68 -8.12
N PHE A 129 -2.86 19.43 -8.09
CA PHE A 129 -1.61 18.95 -7.47
C PHE A 129 -1.74 18.80 -5.96
N MET A 130 -2.51 19.68 -5.34
CA MET A 130 -2.83 19.60 -3.91
C MET A 130 -3.64 18.34 -3.58
N ASP A 131 -4.62 18.00 -4.41
CA ASP A 131 -5.45 16.80 -4.24
C ASP A 131 -4.62 15.52 -4.47
N LEU A 132 -3.72 15.50 -5.45
CA LEU A 132 -2.79 14.38 -5.67
C LEU A 132 -1.86 14.18 -4.46
N MET A 133 -1.30 15.26 -3.92
CA MET A 133 -0.39 15.20 -2.78
C MET A 133 -1.09 14.73 -1.51
N LEU A 134 -2.30 15.23 -1.24
CA LEU A 134 -3.12 14.79 -0.12
C LEU A 134 -3.53 13.33 -0.26
N SER A 135 -3.96 12.91 -1.46
CA SER A 135 -4.33 11.53 -1.76
C SER A 135 -3.16 10.57 -1.54
N SER A 136 -1.96 10.91 -2.04
CA SER A 136 -0.74 10.15 -1.78
C SER A 136 -0.43 10.05 -0.27
N GLY A 137 -0.61 11.14 0.48
CA GLY A 137 -0.46 11.15 1.94
C GLY A 137 -1.42 10.19 2.64
N ILE A 138 -2.71 10.20 2.27
CA ILE A 138 -3.73 9.29 2.84
C ILE A 138 -3.42 7.84 2.49
N PHE A 139 -3.08 7.54 1.24
CA PHE A 139 -2.71 6.19 0.82
C PHE A 139 -1.44 5.69 1.50
N SER A 140 -0.51 6.57 1.87
CA SER A 140 0.65 6.20 2.69
C SER A 140 0.23 5.62 4.05
N PHE A 141 -0.75 6.23 4.72
CA PHE A 141 -1.29 5.69 5.98
C PHE A 141 -2.00 4.36 5.76
N VAL A 142 -2.82 4.25 4.71
CA VAL A 142 -3.49 3.00 4.37
C VAL A 142 -2.45 1.89 4.11
N LEU A 143 -1.39 2.19 3.36
CA LEU A 143 -0.31 1.25 3.08
C LEU A 143 0.48 0.87 4.35
N SER A 144 0.62 1.78 5.31
CA SER A 144 1.31 1.51 6.57
C SER A 144 0.59 0.53 7.50
N LEU A 145 -0.69 0.24 7.26
CA LEU A 145 -1.48 -0.70 8.05
C LEU A 145 -1.31 -2.16 7.61
N PHE A 146 -0.66 -2.40 6.49
CA PHE A 146 -0.40 -3.73 5.93
C PHE A 146 1.01 -4.25 6.28
#